data_AF-A0A269PHL7-F1
#
_entry.id   AF-A0A269PHL7-F1
#
_cell.length_a   1.000
_cell.length_b   1.000
_cell.length_c   1.000
_cell.angle_alpha   90.00
_cell.angle_beta   90.00
_cell.angle_gamma   90.00
#
_symmetry.space_group_name_H-M   'P 1'
#
loop_
_entity.id
_entity.type
_entity.pdbx_description
1 polymer ?
#
loop_
_entity_poly.entity_id
_entity_poly.type
_entity_poly.pdbx_seq_one_letter_code
_entity_poly.pdbx_strand_id
1 'polypeptide(L)'
;MTIRKIPVYTPSTEHLLEIKIDDIANTLSDFSDSDNNYTLLENTNYVVRGTLDIPKNTFTVPFLRTDTSRKCYMIATIDDNNNFEIALNFKTGGEWIVNTELLNSELPEPMFRIAEHTFKVV
;
A
#
# COMPACT_ATOMS: atom_id res chain seq x y z
N MET A 1 26.11 -26.36 24.45
CA MET A 1 24.98 -26.09 23.52
C MET A 1 25.04 -24.60 23.20
N THR A 2 25.61 -24.23 22.05
CA THR A 2 25.78 -22.82 21.69
C THR A 2 24.53 -22.33 20.98
N ILE A 3 23.72 -21.53 21.68
CA ILE A 3 22.52 -20.92 21.13
C ILE A 3 22.98 -19.83 20.15
N ARG A 4 22.77 -20.05 18.85
CA ARG A 4 22.98 -19.00 17.84
C ARG A 4 21.90 -17.94 18.08
N LYS A 5 22.28 -16.76 18.57
CA LYS A 5 21.41 -15.59 18.59
C LYS A 5 21.05 -15.27 17.13
N ILE A 6 19.78 -15.38 16.79
CA ILE A 6 19.24 -14.87 15.54
C ILE A 6 19.42 -13.35 15.60
N PRO A 7 20.02 -12.69 14.59
CA PRO A 7 20.11 -11.24 14.59
C PRO A 7 18.68 -10.69 14.53
N VAL A 8 18.27 -10.01 15.60
CA VAL A 8 17.05 -9.20 15.62
C VAL A 8 17.40 -7.94 14.84
N TYR A 9 16.83 -7.80 13.64
CA TYR A 9 16.88 -6.53 12.92
C TYR A 9 16.03 -5.54 13.72
N THR A 10 16.65 -4.48 14.24
CA THR A 10 15.94 -3.39 14.90
C THR A 10 15.92 -2.22 13.93
N PRO A 11 14.79 -1.93 13.25
CA PRO A 11 14.69 -0.77 12.38
C PRO A 11 14.75 0.50 13.23
N SER A 12 15.82 1.28 13.07
CA SER A 12 15.80 2.69 13.42
C SER A 12 14.79 3.40 12.52
N THR A 13 13.97 4.29 13.09
CA THR A 13 12.98 5.11 12.37
C THR A 13 13.54 5.95 11.21
N GLU A 14 14.87 6.06 11.05
CA GLU A 14 15.54 6.70 9.90
C GLU A 14 15.63 5.85 8.62
N HIS A 15 15.25 4.57 8.64
CA HIS A 15 15.40 3.65 7.48
C HIS A 15 14.11 2.90 7.12
N LEU A 16 12.96 3.58 7.10
CA LEU A 16 11.75 3.01 6.52
C LEU A 16 11.92 2.84 5.01
N LEU A 17 11.48 1.70 4.48
CA LEU A 17 11.51 1.38 3.06
C LEU A 17 10.44 2.20 2.33
N GLU A 18 10.89 3.06 1.42
CA GLU A 18 9.98 3.93 0.68
C GLU A 18 9.22 3.17 -0.40
N ILE A 19 7.89 3.25 -0.34
CA ILE A 19 6.99 2.85 -1.41
C ILE A 19 6.68 4.10 -2.22
N LYS A 20 6.97 4.04 -3.52
CA LYS A 20 6.54 5.04 -4.51
C LYS A 20 5.48 4.41 -5.39
N ILE A 21 4.36 5.11 -5.55
CA ILE A 21 3.35 4.75 -6.55
C ILE A 21 3.73 5.51 -7.82
N ASP A 22 4.08 4.76 -8.86
CA ASP A 22 4.50 5.31 -10.15
C ASP A 22 3.30 5.45 -11.10
N ASP A 23 2.33 4.54 -11.01
CA ASP A 23 1.18 4.48 -11.91
C ASP A 23 -0.02 3.76 -11.25
N ILE A 24 -1.23 4.11 -11.68
CA ILE A 24 -2.44 3.34 -11.42
C ILE A 24 -3.11 3.03 -12.76
N ALA A 25 -3.09 1.76 -13.15
CA ALA A 25 -3.70 1.32 -14.38
C ALA A 25 -5.23 1.24 -14.27
N ASN A 26 -5.90 1.41 -15.41
CA ASN A 26 -7.37 1.38 -15.60
C ASN A 26 -8.12 2.57 -14.98
N THR A 27 -7.45 3.68 -14.68
CA THR A 27 -8.12 4.89 -14.19
C THR A 27 -9.00 5.54 -15.26
N LEU A 28 -9.93 6.39 -14.82
CA LEU A 28 -10.87 7.06 -15.70
C LEU A 28 -10.17 8.24 -16.38
N SER A 29 -10.16 8.26 -17.73
CA SER A 29 -9.49 9.30 -18.53
C SER A 29 -9.96 10.73 -18.26
N ASP A 30 -11.18 10.87 -17.73
CA ASP A 30 -11.84 12.15 -17.53
C ASP A 30 -11.60 12.74 -16.12
N PHE A 31 -10.83 12.03 -15.29
CA PHE A 31 -10.47 12.45 -13.93
C PHE A 31 -8.98 12.75 -13.82
N SER A 32 -8.64 13.81 -13.08
CA SER A 32 -7.25 14.17 -12.78
C SER A 32 -6.78 13.37 -11.57
N ASP A 33 -5.96 12.36 -11.83
CA ASP A 33 -5.24 11.61 -10.79
C ASP A 33 -3.96 12.38 -10.41
N SER A 34 -4.12 13.48 -9.68
CA SER A 34 -3.02 14.37 -9.27
C SER A 34 -2.91 14.48 -7.74
N ASP A 35 -1.73 14.82 -7.25
CA ASP A 35 -1.46 15.06 -5.83
C ASP A 35 -1.89 13.89 -4.93
N ASN A 36 -1.63 12.65 -5.35
CA ASN A 36 -1.99 11.42 -4.64
C ASN A 36 -3.50 11.24 -4.39
N ASN A 37 -4.35 11.92 -5.17
CA ASN A 37 -5.79 11.77 -5.14
C ASN A 37 -6.27 11.07 -6.41
N TYR A 38 -7.04 10.00 -6.23
CA TYR A 38 -7.48 9.14 -7.33
C TYR A 38 -9.00 8.99 -7.32
N THR A 39 -9.62 8.97 -8.50
CA THR A 39 -11.06 8.69 -8.62
C THR A 39 -11.27 7.33 -9.29
N LEU A 40 -11.92 6.41 -8.58
CA LEU A 40 -12.11 5.03 -9.00
C LEU A 40 -13.60 4.66 -9.00
N LEU A 41 -13.98 3.66 -9.79
CA LEU A 41 -15.30 3.04 -9.75
C LEU A 41 -15.32 1.89 -8.74
N GLU A 42 -16.41 1.77 -8.00
CA GLU A 42 -16.63 0.58 -7.19
C GLU A 42 -16.69 -0.69 -8.04
N ASN A 43 -16.41 -1.83 -7.40
CA ASN A 43 -16.44 -3.17 -7.99
C ASN A 43 -15.55 -3.36 -9.24
N THR A 44 -14.61 -2.45 -9.47
CA THR A 44 -13.69 -2.46 -10.62
C THR A 44 -12.27 -2.81 -10.17
N ASN A 45 -11.54 -3.54 -11.02
CA ASN A 45 -10.16 -3.93 -10.75
C ASN A 45 -9.18 -2.86 -11.24
N TYR A 46 -8.35 -2.37 -10.32
CA TYR A 46 -7.24 -1.48 -10.63
C TYR A 46 -5.93 -2.12 -10.20
N VAL A 47 -4.84 -1.73 -10.84
CA VAL A 47 -3.49 -2.18 -10.49
C VAL A 47 -2.64 -0.95 -10.21
N VAL A 48 -2.24 -0.80 -8.96
CA VAL A 48 -1.23 0.20 -8.55
C VAL A 48 0.14 -0.40 -8.79
N ARG A 49 1.05 0.36 -9.40
CA ARG A 49 2.43 -0.06 -9.65
C ARG A 49 3.42 0.86 -8.97
N GLY A 50 4.55 0.29 -8.59
CA GLY A 50 5.65 1.01 -7.96
C GLY A 50 6.92 0.16 -7.87
N THR A 51 7.88 0.66 -7.11
CA THR A 51 9.11 -0.09 -6.76
C THR A 51 9.27 -0.17 -5.26
N LEU A 52 9.72 -1.32 -4.75
CA LEU A 52 10.05 -1.52 -3.35
C LEU A 52 11.25 -2.47 -3.21
N ASP A 53 12.36 -1.97 -2.67
CA ASP A 53 13.65 -2.68 -2.59
C ASP A 53 13.67 -3.73 -1.46
N ILE A 54 12.83 -4.76 -1.59
CA ILE A 54 12.85 -5.95 -0.73
C ILE A 54 12.73 -7.21 -1.59
N PRO A 55 13.19 -8.38 -1.09
CA PRO A 55 13.04 -9.63 -1.82
C PRO A 55 11.58 -9.91 -2.17
N LYS A 56 11.38 -10.70 -3.23
CA LYS A 56 10.08 -11.24 -3.65
C LYS A 56 9.21 -11.62 -2.47
N ASN A 57 8.06 -10.97 -2.36
CA ASN A 57 7.18 -11.12 -1.22
C ASN A 57 5.72 -10.86 -1.62
N THR A 58 4.79 -11.33 -0.79
CA THR A 58 3.36 -11.03 -0.91
C THR A 58 2.82 -10.69 0.46
N PHE A 59 2.11 -9.58 0.56
CA PHE A 59 1.59 -9.09 1.84
C PHE A 59 0.28 -8.32 1.64
N THR A 60 -0.43 -8.06 2.72
CA THR A 60 -1.69 -7.33 2.71
C THR A 60 -1.46 -5.85 2.97
N VAL A 61 -2.14 -5.00 2.22
CA VAL A 61 -2.13 -3.54 2.39
C VAL A 61 -3.48 -3.10 2.93
N PRO A 62 -3.54 -2.51 4.14
CA PRO A 62 -4.77 -1.97 4.70
C PRO A 62 -5.10 -0.60 4.07
N PHE A 63 -6.35 -0.44 3.66
CA PHE A 63 -6.98 0.82 3.28
C PHE A 63 -8.08 1.16 4.27
N LEU A 64 -8.13 2.40 4.74
CA LEU A 64 -9.10 2.86 5.73
C LEU A 64 -10.16 3.73 5.07
N ARG A 65 -11.43 3.40 5.30
CA ARG A 65 -12.54 4.25 4.89
C ARG A 65 -12.71 5.41 5.88
N THR A 66 -12.69 6.65 5.39
CA THR A 66 -12.58 7.84 6.26
C THR A 66 -13.86 8.13 7.05
N ASP A 67 -15.03 7.78 6.52
CA ASP A 67 -16.35 8.04 7.15
C ASP A 67 -16.73 7.02 8.25
N THR A 68 -16.24 5.79 8.15
CA THR A 68 -16.69 4.64 8.96
C THR A 68 -15.55 3.96 9.71
N SER A 69 -14.30 4.36 9.45
CA SER A 69 -13.09 3.70 9.96
C SER A 69 -12.99 2.21 9.61
N ARG A 70 -13.73 1.75 8.60
CA ARG A 70 -13.68 0.35 8.15
C ARG A 70 -12.40 0.12 7.35
N LYS A 71 -11.68 -0.95 7.67
CA LYS A 71 -10.52 -1.41 6.88
C LYS A 71 -10.97 -2.30 5.71
N CYS A 72 -10.30 -2.14 4.57
CA CYS A 72 -10.30 -3.07 3.45
C CYS A 72 -8.86 -3.50 3.20
N TYR A 73 -8.64 -4.80 2.94
CA TYR A 73 -7.30 -5.35 2.77
C TYR A 73 -7.12 -5.76 1.32
N MET A 74 -6.09 -5.20 0.67
CA MET A 74 -5.71 -5.52 -0.70
C MET A 74 -4.44 -6.35 -0.70
N ILE A 75 -4.22 -7.13 -1.77
CA ILE A 75 -2.99 -7.92 -1.91
C ILE A 75 -1.96 -7.09 -2.64
N ALA A 76 -0.77 -6.99 -2.04
CA ALA A 76 0.43 -6.49 -2.69
C ALA A 76 1.40 -7.63 -2.98
N THR A 77 2.02 -7.57 -4.16
CA THR A 77 3.04 -8.52 -4.62
C THR A 77 4.29 -7.78 -5.05
N ILE A 78 5.45 -8.34 -4.73
CA ILE A 78 6.76 -7.87 -5.21
C ILE A 78 7.38 -8.99 -6.02
N ASP A 79 7.80 -8.68 -7.24
CA ASP A 79 8.44 -9.65 -8.13
C ASP A 79 9.96 -9.76 -7.88
N ASP A 80 10.63 -10.60 -8.67
CA ASP A 80 12.08 -10.82 -8.58
C ASP A 80 12.92 -9.60 -9.03
N ASN A 81 12.29 -8.55 -9.57
CA ASN A 81 12.92 -7.30 -10.02
C ASN A 81 12.57 -6.11 -9.10
N ASN A 82 12.03 -6.36 -7.91
CA ASN A 82 11.55 -5.33 -6.96
C ASN A 82 10.37 -4.48 -7.49
N ASN A 83 9.68 -4.94 -8.53
CA ASN A 83 8.45 -4.30 -8.98
C ASN A 83 7.33 -4.65 -8.01
N PHE A 84 6.68 -3.62 -7.50
CA PHE A 84 5.58 -3.71 -6.56
C PHE A 84 4.26 -3.51 -7.31
N GLU A 85 3.28 -4.38 -7.06
CA GLU A 85 1.91 -4.23 -7.55
C GLU A 85 0.89 -4.40 -6.41
N ILE A 86 -0.15 -3.56 -6.38
CA ILE A 86 -1.34 -3.75 -5.54
C ILE A 86 -2.55 -3.96 -6.43
N ALA A 87 -3.27 -5.06 -6.22
CA ALA A 87 -4.57 -5.29 -6.84
C ALA A 87 -5.68 -4.62 -6.01
N LEU A 88 -6.25 -3.53 -6.50
CA LEU A 88 -7.35 -2.82 -5.85
C LEU A 88 -8.70 -3.31 -6.37
N ASN A 89 -9.63 -3.57 -5.46
CA ASN A 89 -11.04 -3.77 -5.78
C ASN A 89 -11.93 -3.32 -4.60
N PHE A 90 -12.32 -2.05 -4.60
CA PHE A 90 -13.19 -1.50 -3.56
C PHE A 90 -14.64 -1.93 -3.79
N LYS A 91 -15.25 -2.57 -2.77
CA LYS A 91 -16.62 -3.12 -2.85
C LYS A 91 -17.73 -2.10 -2.58
N THR A 92 -17.37 -0.93 -2.10
CA THR A 92 -18.32 0.13 -1.74
C THR A 92 -17.69 1.48 -2.06
N GLY A 93 -18.48 2.39 -2.61
CA GLY A 93 -18.14 3.80 -2.71
C GLY A 93 -17.81 4.46 -1.37
N GLY A 94 -17.12 5.60 -1.44
CA GLY A 94 -16.62 6.37 -0.31
C GLY A 94 -15.18 6.84 -0.50
N GLU A 95 -14.67 7.54 0.49
CA GLU A 95 -13.27 7.98 0.51
C GLU A 95 -12.42 7.01 1.34
N TRP A 96 -11.32 6.56 0.74
CA TRP A 96 -10.39 5.61 1.32
C TRP A 96 -9.00 6.20 1.34
N ILE A 97 -8.23 5.90 2.39
CA ILE A 97 -6.85 6.35 2.51
C ILE A 97 -5.90 5.18 2.76
N VAL A 98 -4.66 5.35 2.32
CA VAL A 98 -3.49 4.60 2.80
C VAL A 98 -2.37 5.58 3.06
N ASN A 99 -1.68 5.40 4.17
CA ASN A 99 -0.55 6.24 4.56
C ASN A 99 0.45 5.41 5.38
N THR A 100 1.58 6.04 5.75
CA THR A 100 2.65 5.38 6.51
C THR A 100 2.15 4.78 7.83
N GLU A 101 1.31 5.48 8.58
CA GLU A 101 0.80 4.96 9.85
C GLU A 101 -0.04 3.70 9.66
N LEU A 102 -1.00 3.75 8.71
CA LEU A 102 -1.91 2.65 8.44
C LEU A 102 -1.16 1.41 7.95
N LEU A 103 -0.21 1.58 7.02
CA LEU A 103 0.56 0.49 6.44
C LEU A 103 1.40 -0.28 7.47
N ASN A 104 1.87 0.41 8.51
CA ASN A 104 2.66 -0.18 9.58
C ASN A 104 1.84 -0.59 10.80
N SER A 105 0.54 -0.28 10.84
CA SER A 105 -0.30 -0.47 12.04
C SER A 105 -0.45 -1.92 12.52
N GLU A 106 -0.16 -2.88 11.66
CA GLU A 106 -0.28 -4.32 11.93
C GLU A 106 1.07 -5.04 11.92
N LEU A 107 2.17 -4.31 11.74
CA LEU A 107 3.52 -4.85 11.80
C LEU A 107 4.06 -4.78 13.25
N PRO A 108 4.88 -5.76 13.68
CA PRO A 108 5.54 -5.69 14.98
C PRO A 108 6.41 -4.44 15.14
N GLU A 109 7.00 -3.97 14.04
CA GLU A 109 7.82 -2.77 13.96
C GLU A 109 7.56 -2.06 12.61
N PRO A 110 7.59 -0.71 12.57
CA PRO A 110 7.45 0.03 11.31
C PRO A 110 8.53 -0.33 10.30
N MET A 111 8.12 -0.67 9.09
CA MET A 111 8.97 -1.14 7.99
C MET A 111 8.89 -0.23 6.75
N PHE A 112 7.71 0.33 6.48
CA PHE A 112 7.44 1.01 5.21
C PHE A 112 7.19 2.51 5.39
N ARG A 113 7.49 3.32 4.38
CA ARG A 113 7.09 4.73 4.27
C ARG A 113 6.39 4.95 2.94
N ILE A 114 5.25 5.62 2.97
CA ILE A 114 4.48 6.01 1.80
C ILE A 114 3.85 7.38 2.06
N ALA A 115 3.72 8.20 1.01
CA ALA A 115 2.88 9.40 1.08
C ALA A 115 1.43 9.01 1.39
N GLU A 116 0.64 9.95 1.91
CA GLU A 116 -0.80 9.71 1.99
C GLU A 116 -1.39 9.70 0.59
N HIS A 117 -2.18 8.67 0.30
CA HIS A 117 -2.93 8.53 -0.93
C HIS A 117 -4.41 8.39 -0.61
N THR A 118 -5.22 9.16 -1.34
CA THR A 118 -6.67 9.23 -1.18
C THR A 118 -7.34 8.67 -2.42
N PHE A 119 -8.31 7.78 -2.22
CA PHE A 119 -9.08 7.11 -3.25
C PHE A 119 -10.55 7.42 -3.07
N LYS A 120 -11.11 8.22 -3.97
CA LYS A 120 -12.54 8.56 -4.02
C LYS A 120 -13.22 7.55 -4.92
N VAL A 121 -13.93 6.61 -4.29
CA VAL A 121 -14.62 5.52 -4.98
C VAL A 121 -16.08 5.92 -5.19
N VAL A 122 -16.54 5.90 -6.43
CA VAL A 122 -17.92 6.27 -6.83
C VAL A 122 -18.67 5.12 -7.47
#